data_AF-A0A4Q7ZS74-F1
#
_entry.id   AF-A0A4Q7ZS74-F1
#
_cell.length_a   1.000
_cell.length_b   1.000
_cell.length_c   1.000
_cell.angle_alpha   90.00
_cell.angle_beta   90.00
_cell.angle_gamma   90.00
#
_symmetry.space_group_name_H-M   'P 1'
#
loop_
_entity.id
_entity.type
_entity.pdbx_description
1 polymer ?
#
loop_
_entity_poly.entity_id
_entity_poly.type
_entity_poly.pdbx_seq_one_letter_code
_entity_poly.pdbx_strand_id
1 'polypeptide(L)'
;MSQPKLEIHLDELRAALADFHHYQGQAEQIRKTVDGSIRNIGGGWWGEARTAYDHTIQQWLGDYQSMVSVPLENLIAWFNRMIKIMEHAEATNTKS
;
A
#
# COMPACT_ATOMS: atom_id res chain seq x y z
N MET A 1 15.18 -37.08 -8.56
CA MET A 1 15.38 -35.81 -7.82
C MET A 1 14.01 -35.16 -7.68
N SER A 2 13.44 -35.15 -6.47
CA SER A 2 12.15 -34.49 -6.23
C SER A 2 12.35 -32.99 -6.33
N GLN A 3 11.64 -32.33 -7.23
CA GLN A 3 11.63 -30.86 -7.30
C GLN A 3 11.11 -30.30 -5.97
N PRO A 4 11.72 -29.22 -5.42
CA PRO A 4 11.17 -28.54 -4.27
C PRO A 4 9.78 -27.99 -4.66
N LYS A 5 8.74 -28.55 -4.05
CA LYS A 5 7.38 -28.01 -4.18
C LYS A 5 7.38 -26.69 -3.44
N LEU A 6 7.21 -25.57 -4.16
CA LEU A 6 6.91 -24.29 -3.54
C LEU A 6 5.66 -24.49 -2.67
N GLU A 7 5.81 -24.33 -1.35
CA GLU A 7 4.69 -24.45 -0.40
C GLU A 7 3.70 -23.28 -0.49
N ILE A 8 4.09 -22.22 -1.22
CA ILE A 8 3.25 -21.06 -1.46
C ILE A 8 2.54 -21.25 -2.81
N HIS A 9 1.21 -21.20 -2.81
CA HIS A 9 0.43 -21.34 -4.03
C HIS A 9 0.32 -19.99 -4.76
N LEU A 10 0.45 -20.00 -6.09
CA LEU A 10 0.37 -18.79 -6.92
C LEU A 10 -0.95 -18.02 -6.72
N ASP A 11 -2.04 -18.75 -6.48
CA ASP A 11 -3.36 -18.17 -6.23
C ASP A 11 -3.43 -17.45 -4.87
N GLU A 12 -2.72 -17.93 -3.85
CA GLU A 12 -2.62 -17.24 -2.55
C GLU A 12 -1.85 -15.93 -2.67
N LEU A 13 -0.79 -15.90 -3.48
CA LEU A 13 -0.06 -14.66 -3.77
C LEU A 13 -0.93 -13.65 -4.53
N ARG A 14 -1.73 -14.11 -5.50
CA ARG A 14 -2.66 -13.26 -6.23
C ARG A 14 -3.76 -12.71 -5.32
N ALA A 15 -4.29 -13.54 -4.42
CA ALA A 15 -5.28 -13.11 -3.43
C ALA A 15 -4.68 -12.03 -2.49
N ALA A 16 -3.50 -12.28 -1.94
CA ALA A 16 -2.81 -11.31 -1.10
C ALA A 16 -2.51 -9.99 -1.84
N LEU A 17 -2.12 -10.05 -3.12
CA LEU A 17 -1.92 -8.86 -3.95
C LEU A 17 -3.22 -8.05 -4.12
N ALA A 18 -4.35 -8.73 -4.33
CA ALA A 18 -5.65 -8.08 -4.42
C ALA A 18 -6.03 -7.39 -3.10
N ASP A 19 -5.76 -8.03 -1.96
CA ASP A 19 -5.98 -7.43 -0.64
C ASP A 19 -5.11 -6.18 -0.43
N PHE A 20 -3.83 -6.20 -0.84
CA PHE A 20 -2.98 -5.01 -0.74
C PHE A 20 -3.48 -3.85 -1.59
N HIS A 21 -3.97 -4.12 -2.81
CA HIS A 21 -4.63 -3.09 -3.61
C HIS A 21 -5.89 -2.55 -2.96
N HIS A 22 -6.68 -3.41 -2.32
CA HIS A 22 -7.84 -2.98 -1.55
C HIS A 22 -7.45 -2.06 -0.39
N TYR A 23 -6.46 -2.46 0.41
CA TYR A 23 -5.94 -1.65 1.51
C TYR A 23 -5.35 -0.32 1.01
N GLN A 24 -4.69 -0.31 -0.15
CA GLN A 24 -4.17 0.92 -0.76
C GLN A 24 -5.30 1.89 -1.09
N GLY A 25 -6.40 1.38 -1.64
CA GLY A 25 -7.60 2.18 -1.91
C GLY A 25 -8.21 2.76 -0.63
N GLN A 26 -8.33 1.95 0.42
CA GLN A 26 -8.84 2.42 1.73
C GLN A 26 -7.93 3.48 2.36
N ALA A 27 -6.62 3.25 2.35
CA ALA A 27 -5.63 4.17 2.91
C ALA A 27 -5.65 5.53 2.19
N GLU A 28 -5.74 5.52 0.85
CA GLU A 28 -5.83 6.75 0.06
C GLU A 28 -7.14 7.50 0.29
N GLN A 29 -8.25 6.78 0.52
CA GLN A 29 -9.52 7.40 0.89
C GLN A 29 -9.40 8.14 2.22
N ILE A 30 -8.75 7.54 3.23
CA ILE A 30 -8.49 8.18 4.53
C ILE A 30 -7.61 9.42 4.34
N ARG A 31 -6.53 9.32 3.56
CA ARG A 31 -5.64 10.46 3.25
C ARG A 31 -6.41 11.63 2.67
N LYS A 32 -7.28 11.39 1.68
CA LYS A 32 -8.13 12.42 1.06
C LYS A 32 -9.08 13.06 2.08
N THR A 33 -9.68 12.27 2.96
CA THR A 33 -10.53 12.80 4.03
C THR A 33 -9.75 13.71 4.98
N VAL A 34 -8.50 13.34 5.33
CA VAL A 34 -7.67 14.18 6.21
C VAL A 34 -7.23 15.48 5.53
N ASP A 35 -6.71 15.38 4.31
CA ASP A 35 -6.20 16.52 3.54
C ASP A 35 -7.32 17.50 3.14
N GLY A 36 -8.55 17.01 2.99
CA GLY A 36 -9.74 17.80 2.68
C GLY A 36 -10.58 18.12 3.92
N SER A 37 -11.51 17.22 4.26
CA SER A 37 -12.54 17.46 5.28
C SER A 37 -11.97 17.81 6.66
N ILE A 38 -10.97 17.06 7.12
CA ILE A 38 -10.38 17.32 8.45
C ILE A 38 -9.66 18.66 8.43
N ARG A 39 -8.76 18.92 7.46
CA ARG A 39 -8.08 20.22 7.34
C ARG A 39 -9.05 21.42 7.35
N ASN A 40 -10.25 21.25 6.82
CA ASN A 40 -11.28 22.29 6.78
C ASN A 40 -12.01 22.52 8.11
N ILE A 41 -11.94 21.59 9.09
CA ILE A 41 -12.49 21.79 10.44
C ILE A 41 -11.87 23.02 11.10
N GLY A 42 -10.56 23.22 10.93
CA GLY A 42 -9.85 24.42 11.40
C GLY A 42 -10.09 25.68 10.57
N GLY A 43 -11.06 25.70 9.65
CA GLY A 43 -11.28 26.82 8.72
C GLY A 43 -11.73 28.12 9.39
N GLY A 44 -12.30 28.03 10.60
CA GLY A 44 -12.62 29.20 11.42
C GLY A 44 -11.51 29.61 12.40
N TRP A 45 -10.38 28.89 12.42
CA TRP A 45 -9.26 29.20 13.30
C TRP A 45 -8.30 30.17 12.61
N TRP A 46 -7.65 31.01 13.40
CA TRP A 46 -6.73 32.05 12.92
C TRP A 46 -5.46 32.09 13.79
N GLY A 47 -4.42 32.73 13.27
CA GLY A 47 -3.15 32.90 13.98
C GLY A 47 -2.50 31.57 14.36
N GLU A 48 -1.90 31.52 15.54
CA GLU A 48 -1.11 30.37 16.02
C GLU A 48 -1.92 29.07 16.07
N ALA A 49 -3.21 29.14 16.42
CA ALA A 49 -4.08 27.96 16.45
C ALA A 49 -4.24 27.33 15.06
N ARG A 50 -4.38 28.16 14.01
CA ARG A 50 -4.43 27.67 12.63
C ARG A 50 -3.09 27.09 12.21
N THR A 51 -2.00 27.78 12.50
CA THR A 51 -0.64 27.32 12.16
C THR A 51 -0.31 25.97 12.80
N ALA A 52 -0.61 25.81 14.09
CA ALA A 52 -0.39 24.55 14.80
C ALA A 52 -1.24 23.42 14.20
N TYR A 53 -2.49 23.70 13.85
CA TYR A 53 -3.38 22.72 13.22
C TYR A 53 -2.88 22.28 11.85
N ASP A 54 -2.51 23.22 10.99
CA ASP A 54 -1.95 22.91 9.67
C ASP A 54 -0.65 22.11 9.81
N HIS A 55 0.20 22.43 10.79
CA HIS A 55 1.41 21.67 11.06
C HIS A 55 1.11 20.21 11.44
N THR A 56 0.13 19.96 12.32
CA THR A 56 -0.30 18.60 12.66
C THR A 56 -0.79 17.83 11.44
N ILE A 57 -1.57 18.47 10.56
CA ILE A 57 -2.05 17.81 9.33
C ILE A 57 -0.89 17.50 8.39
N GLN A 58 0.08 18.41 8.23
CA GLN A 58 1.27 18.16 7.42
C GLN A 58 2.12 17.03 7.97
N GLN A 59 2.31 16.97 9.28
CA GLN A 59 3.01 15.87 9.94
C GLN A 59 2.29 14.54 9.68
N TRP A 60 0.97 14.50 9.87
CA TRP A 60 0.17 13.31 9.60
C TRP A 60 0.30 12.84 8.15
N LEU A 61 0.30 13.77 7.17
CA LEU A 61 0.48 13.44 5.76
C LEU A 61 1.88 12.88 5.46
N GLY A 62 2.91 13.41 6.11
CA GLY A 62 4.27 12.86 6.04
C GLY A 62 4.37 11.45 6.64
N ASP A 63 3.74 11.23 7.79
CA ASP A 63 3.67 9.93 8.45
C ASP A 63 2.90 8.92 7.59
N TYR A 64 1.75 9.31 7.02
CA TYR A 64 1.01 8.50 6.06
C TYR A 64 1.88 8.09 4.87
N GLN A 65 2.61 9.04 4.28
CA GLN A 65 3.46 8.75 3.12
C GLN A 65 4.56 7.74 3.47
N SER A 66 5.25 7.95 4.59
CA SER A 66 6.41 7.14 4.97
C SER A 66 6.07 5.79 5.59
N MET A 67 4.97 5.70 6.35
CA MET A 67 4.59 4.49 7.09
C MET A 67 3.55 3.63 6.39
N VAL A 68 2.74 4.21 5.50
CA VAL A 68 1.63 3.50 4.86
C VAL A 68 1.81 3.43 3.35
N SER A 69 1.85 4.59 2.68
CA SER A 69 1.84 4.65 1.21
C SER A 69 3.05 3.96 0.59
N VAL A 70 4.27 4.40 0.94
CA VAL A 70 5.51 3.85 0.38
C VAL A 70 5.70 2.36 0.72
N PRO A 71 5.53 1.91 1.97
CA PRO A 71 5.65 0.49 2.30
C PRO A 71 4.66 -0.39 1.52
N LEU A 72 3.41 0.07 1.35
CA LEU A 72 2.39 -0.68 0.65
C LEU A 72 2.67 -0.76 -0.86
N GLU A 73 3.11 0.33 -1.48
CA GLU A 73 3.58 0.35 -2.88
C GLU A 73 4.75 -0.63 -3.09
N ASN A 74 5.72 -0.63 -2.18
CA ASN A 74 6.85 -1.55 -2.23
C ASN A 74 6.42 -3.02 -2.11
N LEU A 75 5.46 -3.30 -1.22
CA LEU A 75 4.92 -4.64 -1.03
C LEU A 75 4.16 -5.12 -2.27
N ILE A 76 3.28 -4.28 -2.82
CA ILE A 76 2.57 -4.55 -4.09
C ILE A 76 3.56 -4.83 -5.22
N ALA A 77 4.61 -4.03 -5.34
CA ALA A 77 5.64 -4.23 -6.36
C ALA A 77 6.39 -5.56 -6.16
N TRP A 78 6.70 -5.93 -4.91
CA TRP A 78 7.33 -7.20 -4.59
C TRP A 78 6.43 -8.39 -4.95
N PHE A 79 5.16 -8.38 -4.56
CA PHE A 79 4.20 -9.45 -4.88
C PHE A 79 4.03 -9.61 -6.40
N ASN A 80 3.91 -8.52 -7.13
CA ASN A 80 3.86 -8.54 -8.60
C ASN A 80 5.09 -9.20 -9.24
N ARG A 81 6.29 -8.95 -8.69
CA ARG A 81 7.52 -9.59 -9.19
C ARG A 81 7.54 -11.08 -8.86
N MET A 82 7.14 -11.47 -7.65
CA MET A 82 7.12 -12.87 -7.23
C MET A 82 6.15 -13.70 -8.05
N ILE A 83 4.93 -13.19 -8.30
CA ILE A 83 3.93 -13.85 -9.17
C ILE A 83 4.53 -14.12 -10.55
N LYS A 84 5.17 -13.12 -11.17
CA LYS A 84 5.82 -13.28 -12.50
C LYS A 84 6.93 -14.33 -12.50
N ILE A 85 7.75 -14.37 -11.45
CA ILE A 85 8.84 -15.36 -11.32
C ILE A 85 8.25 -16.77 -11.23
N MET A 86 7.19 -16.96 -10.45
CA MET A 86 6.55 -18.25 -10.27
C MET A 86 5.83 -18.71 -11.55
N GLU A 87 5.11 -17.82 -12.23
CA GLU A 87 4.50 -18.09 -13.54
C GLU A 87 5.55 -18.54 -14.56
N HIS A 88 6.73 -17.89 -14.57
CA HIS A 88 7.82 -18.29 -15.45
C HIS A 88 8.38 -19.67 -15.09
N ALA A 89 8.59 -19.96 -13.80
CA ALA A 89 9.10 -21.24 -13.32
C ALA A 89 8.15 -22.41 -13.62
N GLU A 90 6.83 -22.20 -13.50
CA GLU A 90 5.83 -23.20 -13.88
C GLU A 90 5.83 -23.47 -15.39
N ALA A 91 5.96 -22.42 -16.20
CA ALA A 91 5.99 -22.52 -17.67
C ALA A 91 7.26 -23.19 -18.22
N THR A 92 8.39 -23.09 -17.52
CA THR A 92 9.64 -23.79 -17.92
C THR A 92 9.64 -25.26 -17.50
N ASN A 93 9.10 -25.57 -16.32
CA ASN A 93 8.96 -26.95 -15.84
C ASN A 93 7.95 -27.78 -16.67
N THR A 94 6.92 -27.18 -17.25
CA THR A 94 5.94 -27.88 -18.11
C THR A 94 6.46 -28.19 -19.51
N LYS A 95 7.62 -27.65 -19.91
CA LYS A 95 8.24 -27.85 -21.23
C LYS A 95 9.42 -28.84 -21.25
N SER A 96 9.81 -29.37 -20.10
CA SER A 96 10.86 -30.40 -19.94
C SER A 96 10.23 -31.76 -19.64
#